data_AF-A0AAZ1XCN1-F1
#
_entry.id   AF-A0AAZ1XCN1-F1
#
_cell.length_a   1.000
_cell.length_b   1.000
_cell.length_c   1.000
_cell.angle_alpha   90.00
_cell.angle_beta   90.00
_cell.angle_gamma   90.00
#
_symmetry.space_group_name_H-M   'P 1'
#
loop_
_entity.id
_entity.type
_entity.pdbx_description
1 polymer ?
#
loop_
_entity_poly.entity_id
_entity_poly.type
_entity_poly.pdbx_seq_one_letter_code
_entity_poly.pdbx_strand_id
1 'polypeptide(L)' 'MSKINEMSILGVRSFGIEDKDKQFISFFTPVTVLVGPNGAGKTTIIESLKFATSGELPPGSKGGAFVHDPKVSLQLSHFS' A
#
# COMPACT_ATOMS: atom_id res chain seq x y z
N MET A 1 -17.93 -9.75 -17.24
CA MET A 1 -17.93 -8.78 -16.14
C MET A 1 -16.49 -8.49 -15.78
N SER A 2 -16.08 -7.23 -15.75
CA SER A 2 -14.70 -6.87 -15.38
C SER A 2 -14.45 -7.16 -13.90
N LYS A 3 -13.25 -7.62 -13.56
CA LYS A 3 -12.85 -7.93 -12.18
C LYS A 3 -11.36 -7.65 -11.97
N ILE A 4 -11.00 -7.38 -10.72
CA ILE A 4 -9.62 -7.33 -10.27
C ILE A 4 -9.23 -8.76 -9.88
N ASN A 5 -8.15 -9.29 -10.46
CA ASN A 5 -7.67 -10.65 -10.16
C ASN A 5 -6.54 -10.64 -9.14
N GLU A 6 -5.59 -9.74 -9.29
CA GLU A 6 -4.39 -9.67 -8.44
C GLU A 6 -3.90 -8.22 -8.32
N MET A 7 -3.27 -7.92 -7.20
CA MET A 7 -2.55 -6.67 -6.94
C MET A 7 -1.27 -7.00 -6.18
N SER A 8 -0.15 -6.37 -6.56
CA SER A 8 1.08 -6.43 -5.78
C SER A 8 1.31 -5.14 -4.99
N ILE A 9 1.80 -5.24 -3.76
CA ILE A 9 2.16 -4.11 -2.91
C ILE A 9 3.65 -4.21 -2.54
N LEU A 10 4.37 -3.10 -2.71
CA LEU A 10 5.79 -2.93 -2.34
C LEU A 10 6.01 -1.48 -1.93
N GLY A 11 6.74 -1.24 -0.84
CA GLY A 11 7.12 0.10 -0.40
C GLY A 11 5.94 0.97 0.04
N VAL A 12 4.87 0.37 0.58
CA VAL A 12 3.67 1.09 1.05
C VAL A 12 3.46 0.85 2.54
N ARG A 13 3.48 1.91 3.37
CA ARG A 13 3.36 1.83 4.83
C ARG A 13 4.21 0.72 5.47
N SER A 14 3.59 -0.35 5.96
CA SER A 14 4.27 -1.48 6.62
C SER A 14 4.85 -2.50 5.64
N PHE A 15 4.53 -2.41 4.35
CA PHE A 15 5.13 -3.23 3.31
C PHE A 15 6.51 -2.65 2.97
N GLY A 16 7.56 -3.46 3.17
CA GLY A 16 8.95 -3.06 2.97
C GLY A 16 9.28 -2.69 1.52
N ILE A 17 10.46 -2.10 1.32
CA ILE A 17 10.91 -1.58 0.02
C ILE A 17 11.75 -2.56 -0.79
N GLU A 18 12.19 -3.66 -0.19
CA GLU A 18 13.04 -4.64 -0.86
C GLU A 18 12.18 -5.62 -1.66
N ASP A 19 12.70 -6.17 -2.76
CA ASP A 19 11.94 -7.10 -3.62
C ASP A 19 11.41 -8.33 -2.85
N LYS A 20 12.13 -8.77 -1.81
CA LYS A 20 11.71 -9.85 -0.91
C LYS A 20 10.45 -9.52 -0.10
N ASP A 21 10.16 -8.23 0.10
CA ASP A 21 9.01 -7.75 0.86
C ASP A 21 7.76 -7.59 -0.02
N LYS A 22 7.90 -7.72 -1.34
CA LYS A 22 6.78 -7.62 -2.28
C LYS A 22 5.71 -8.65 -1.97
N GLN A 23 4.50 -8.19 -1.70
CA GLN A 23 3.35 -9.05 -1.43
C GLN A 23 2.40 -9.06 -2.61
N PHE A 24 1.84 -10.23 -2.91
CA PHE A 24 0.81 -10.41 -3.94
C PHE A 24 -0.51 -10.76 -3.26
N ILE A 25 -1.58 -10.05 -3.63
CA ILE A 25 -2.93 -10.25 -3.13
C ILE A 25 -3.80 -10.72 -4.29
N SER A 26 -4.28 -11.96 -4.23
CA SER A 26 -5.28 -12.48 -5.16
C SER A 26 -6.69 -12.18 -4.66
N PHE A 27 -7.56 -11.70 -5.55
CA PHE A 27 -8.95 -11.40 -5.26
C PHE A 27 -9.87 -12.49 -5.81
N PHE A 28 -10.73 -13.00 -4.94
CA PHE A 28 -11.67 -14.08 -5.21
C PHE A 28 -13.10 -13.55 -5.36
N THR A 29 -13.88 -14.25 -6.17
CA THR A 29 -15.31 -13.96 -6.41
C THR A 29 -16.14 -15.05 -5.71
N PRO A 30 -17.26 -14.71 -5.04
CA PRO A 30 -17.88 -13.38 -4.97
C PRO A 30 -17.28 -12.46 -3.89
N VAL A 31 -16.53 -13.00 -2.92
CA VAL A 31 -16.03 -12.26 -1.76
C VAL A 31 -14.59 -12.66 -1.45
N THR A 32 -13.78 -11.68 -1.10
CA THR A 32 -12.43 -11.86 -0.55
C THR A 32 -12.43 -11.37 0.90
N VAL A 33 -11.95 -12.18 1.84
CA VAL A 33 -11.92 -11.83 3.27
C VAL A 33 -10.47 -11.58 3.69
N LEU A 34 -10.19 -10.39 4.23
CA LEU A 34 -8.89 -10.03 4.78
C LEU A 34 -8.89 -10.25 6.30
N VAL A 35 -8.11 -11.22 6.77
CA VAL A 35 -7.98 -11.57 8.19
C VAL A 35 -6.54 -11.39 8.68
N GLY A 36 -6.37 -11.15 9.98
CA GLY A 36 -5.06 -10.99 10.60
C GLY A 36 -5.10 -10.08 11.83
N PRO A 37 -4.02 -10.03 12.63
CA PRO A 37 -3.95 -9.22 13.84
C PRO A 37 -4.04 -7.70 13.54
N ASN A 38 -4.24 -6.91 14.59
CA ASN A 38 -4.15 -5.45 14.49
C ASN A 38 -2.73 -5.06 14.05
N GLY A 39 -2.64 -4.10 13.11
CA GLY A 39 -1.36 -3.71 12.51
C GLY A 39 -0.86 -4.60 11.37
N ALA A 40 -1.55 -5.69 11.01
CA ALA A 40 -1.14 -6.59 9.90
C ALA A 40 -1.27 -6.01 8.47
N GLY A 41 -1.54 -4.71 8.31
CA GLY A 41 -1.63 -4.09 6.97
C GLY A 41 -2.97 -4.28 6.23
N LYS A 42 -4.01 -4.83 6.87
CA LYS A 42 -5.34 -5.02 6.24
C LYS A 42 -5.90 -3.73 5.63
N THR A 43 -5.89 -2.63 6.39
CA THR A 43 -6.33 -1.32 5.91
C THR A 43 -5.46 -0.82 4.76
N THR A 44 -4.16 -1.05 4.84
CA THR A 44 -3.20 -0.66 3.80
C THR A 44 -3.50 -1.34 2.46
N ILE A 45 -3.92 -2.61 2.46
CA ILE A 45 -4.34 -3.31 1.24
C ILE A 45 -5.52 -2.58 0.56
N ILE A 46 -6.51 -2.14 1.35
CA ILE A 46 -7.68 -1.40 0.83
C ILE A 46 -7.28 0.00 0.35
N GLU A 47 -6.40 0.69 1.07
CA GLU A 47 -5.85 1.99 0.66
C GLU A 47 -5.05 1.88 -0.65
N SER A 48 -4.21 0.86 -0.81
CA SER A 48 -3.48 0.58 -2.04
C SER A 48 -4.41 0.29 -3.20
N LEU A 49 -5.49 -0.47 -2.98
CA LEU A 49 -6.49 -0.74 -4.00
C LEU A 49 -7.20 0.55 -4.45
N LYS A 50 -7.58 1.41 -3.50
CA LYS A 50 -8.16 2.73 -3.79
C LYS A 50 -7.18 3.58 -4.60
N PHE A 51 -5.94 3.70 -4.13
CA PHE A 51 -4.90 4.47 -4.82
C PHE A 51 -4.65 3.96 -6.25
N ALA A 52 -4.56 2.63 -6.44
CA ALA A 52 -4.33 2.04 -7.76
C ALA A 52 -5.48 2.28 -8.75
N THR A 53 -6.71 2.46 -8.25
CA THR A 53 -7.91 2.63 -9.09
C THR A 53 -8.33 4.08 -9.27
N SER A 54 -7.99 4.98 -8.36
CA SER A 54 -8.41 6.39 -8.42
C SER A 54 -7.27 7.42 -8.35
N GLY A 55 -6.05 7.01 -8.00
CA GLY A 55 -4.92 7.92 -7.76
C GLY A 55 -5.01 8.71 -6.45
N GLU A 56 -6.04 8.48 -5.62
CA GLU A 56 -6.22 9.20 -4.37
C GLU A 56 -5.37 8.62 -3.23
N LEU A 57 -4.61 9.49 -2.55
CA LEU A 57 -3.88 9.11 -1.35
C LEU A 57 -4.81 8.93 -0.14
N PRO A 58 -4.48 8.05 0.81
CA PRO A 58 -5.26 7.91 2.03
C PRO A 58 -5.18 9.17 2.91
N PRO A 59 -6.19 9.41 3.76
CA PRO A 59 -6.16 10.52 4.71
C PRO A 59 -4.95 10.39 5.65
N GLY A 60 -4.35 11.53 6.02
CA GLY A 60 -3.16 11.55 6.87
C GLY A 60 -1.84 11.23 6.14
N SER A 61 -1.87 11.05 4.81
CA SER A 61 -0.66 10.81 4.01
C SER A 61 0.10 12.09 3.62
N LYS A 62 -0.28 13.25 4.17
CA LYS A 62 0.39 14.53 3.92
C LYS A 62 1.84 14.41 4.40
N GLY A 63 2.81 14.64 3.51
CA GLY A 63 4.25 14.56 3.83
C GLY A 63 4.93 13.22 3.51
N GLY A 64 4.34 12.34 2.69
CA GLY A 64 5.03 11.14 2.20
C GLY A 64 4.87 9.88 3.07
N ALA A 65 3.90 9.85 3.99
CA ALA A 65 3.71 8.74 4.92
C ALA A 65 3.05 7.47 4.33
N PHE A 66 2.73 7.46 3.03
CA PHE A 66 2.05 6.34 2.37
C PHE A 66 3.00 5.48 1.52
N VAL A 67 3.80 6.12 0.66
CA VAL A 67 4.78 5.44 -0.20
C VAL A 67 6.18 5.78 0.30
N HIS A 68 7.00 4.75 0.48
CA HIS A 68 8.43 4.90 0.74
C HIS A 68 9.12 5.30 -0.56
N ASP A 69 9.28 6.60 -0.76
CA ASP A 69 10.05 7.15 -1.88
C ASP A 69 11.47 7.52 -1.40
N PRO A 70 12.54 6.90 -1.93
CA PRO A 70 13.92 7.26 -1.64
C PRO A 70 14.23 8.76 -1.85
N LYS A 71 13.52 9.43 -2.77
CA LYS A 71 13.68 10.87 -3.04
C LYS A 71 13.03 11.74 -1.96
N VAL A 72 11.92 11.28 -1.37
CA VAL A 72 11.22 12.02 -0.30
C VAL A 72 11.99 11.94 1.02
N SER A 73 12.68 10.84 1.30
CA SER A 73 13.57 10.73 2.47
C SER A 73 14.76 11.70 2.42
N LEU A 74 15.32 11.97 1.23
CA LEU A 74 16.46 12.90 1.08
C LEU A 74 16.09 14.37 1.32
N GLN A 75 14.83 14.74 1.11
CA GLN A 75 14.40 16.13 1.23
C GLN A 75 14.11 16.53 2.69
N LEU A 76 13.83 15.56 3.57
CA LEU A 76 13.61 15.80 5.00
C LEU A 76 14.93 15.86 5.80
N SER A 77 16.00 15.19 5.36
CA SER A 77 17.32 15.25 6.02
C SER A 77 18.08 16.57 5.82
N HIS A 78 17.59 17.47 4.96
CA HIS A 78 18.16 18.80 4.76
C HIS A 78 17.50 19.89 5.62
N PHE A 79 16.47 19.55 6.40
CA PHE A 79 15.75 20.48 7.29
C PHE A 79 15.86 20.11 8.78
N SER A 80 16.76 19.20 9.15
CA SER A 80 17.07 18.83 10.54
C SER A 80 18.44 19.32 10.97
#